data_AF-A0A1M6AY04-F1
#
_entry.id   AF-A0A1M6AY04-F1
#
_cell.length_a   1.000
_cell.length_b   1.000
_cell.length_c   1.000
_cell.angle_alpha   90.00
_cell.angle_beta   90.00
_cell.angle_gamma   90.00
#
_symmetry.space_group_name_H-M   'P 1'
#
loop_
_entity.id
_entity.type
_entity.pdbx_description
1 polymer ?
#
loop_
_entity_poly.entity_id
_entity_poly.type
_entity_poly.pdbx_seq_one_letter_code
_entity_poly.pdbx_strand_id
1 'polypeptide(L)'
;MEIGEKILVKKDNLEKIQVKLKGLKVSIEDMEVKGAINEILEILYNELEVKETSVKQTSVKELISEKMNATKFLDPDLNFKLYMLYRKLDENKITDEEALNVYNLYTVNSNEYIY
;
A
#
# COMPACT_ATOMS: atom_id res chain seq x y z
N MET A 1 -28.61 12.11 12.29
CA MET A 1 -27.80 10.88 12.35
C MET A 1 -28.61 9.81 11.64
N GLU A 2 -28.32 9.53 10.37
CA GLU A 2 -28.92 8.39 9.69
C GLU A 2 -28.20 7.13 10.17
N ILE A 3 -28.94 6.29 10.90
CA ILE A 3 -28.49 4.94 11.21
C ILE A 3 -28.79 4.14 9.95
N GLY A 4 -27.83 4.09 9.03
CA GLY A 4 -27.94 3.27 7.83
C GLY A 4 -28.22 1.80 8.21
N GLU A 5 -29.22 1.20 7.58
CA GLU A 5 -29.54 -0.21 7.76
C GLU A 5 -28.32 -1.06 7.36
N LYS A 6 -27.90 -1.99 8.22
CA LYS A 6 -26.75 -2.86 7.97
C LYS A 6 -27.22 -4.22 7.50
N ILE A 7 -26.63 -4.72 6.42
CA ILE A 7 -26.85 -6.07 5.91
C ILE A 7 -25.62 -6.95 6.14
N LEU A 8 -25.84 -8.21 6.51
CA LEU A 8 -24.76 -9.20 6.66
C LEU A 8 -24.53 -9.90 5.33
N VAL A 9 -23.33 -9.73 4.75
CA VAL A 9 -22.96 -10.33 3.47
C VAL A 9 -21.72 -11.20 3.63
N LYS A 10 -21.67 -12.34 2.95
CA LYS A 10 -20.45 -13.17 2.90
C LYS A 10 -19.37 -12.43 2.13
N LYS A 11 -18.20 -12.30 2.75
CA LYS A 11 -17.04 -11.62 2.16
C LYS A 11 -16.67 -12.16 0.78
N ASP A 12 -16.60 -13.49 0.63
CA ASP A 12 -16.28 -14.15 -0.65
C ASP A 12 -17.19 -13.70 -1.80
N ASN A 13 -18.43 -13.30 -1.52
CA ASN A 13 -19.34 -12.81 -2.55
C ASN A 13 -18.91 -11.43 -3.05
N LEU A 14 -18.48 -10.55 -2.16
CA LEU A 14 -17.97 -9.22 -2.50
C LEU A 14 -16.64 -9.31 -3.25
N GLU A 15 -15.74 -10.22 -2.85
CA GLU A 15 -14.48 -10.48 -3.57
C GLU A 15 -14.73 -11.01 -4.99
N LYS A 16 -15.68 -11.95 -5.15
CA LYS A 16 -16.07 -12.45 -6.48
C LYS A 16 -16.62 -11.35 -7.37
N ILE A 17 -17.39 -10.41 -6.82
CA ILE A 17 -17.88 -9.23 -7.54
C ILE A 17 -16.70 -8.37 -7.97
N GLN A 18 -15.76 -8.09 -7.06
CA GLN A 18 -14.56 -7.30 -7.34
C GLN A 18 -13.72 -7.91 -8.47
N VAL A 19 -13.46 -9.22 -8.45
CA VAL A 19 -12.69 -9.92 -9.49
C VAL A 19 -13.38 -9.81 -10.85
N LYS A 20 -14.70 -9.99 -10.91
CA LYS A 20 -15.47 -9.85 -12.16
C LYS A 20 -15.41 -8.43 -12.71
N LEU A 21 -15.56 -7.42 -11.86
CA LEU A 21 -15.46 -6.01 -12.26
C LEU A 21 -14.07 -5.64 -12.77
N LYS A 22 -13.01 -6.14 -12.12
CA LYS A 22 -11.63 -5.99 -12.61
C LYS A 22 -11.45 -6.60 -14.00
N GLY A 23 -12.03 -7.79 -14.23
CA GLY A 23 -12.04 -8.42 -15.55
C GLY A 23 -12.75 -7.57 -16.59
N LEU A 24 -13.96 -7.08 -16.29
CA LEU A 24 -14.74 -6.23 -17.18
C LEU A 24 -14.03 -4.90 -17.52
N LYS A 25 -13.36 -4.29 -16.55
CA LYS A 25 -12.56 -3.06 -16.74
C LYS A 25 -11.49 -3.21 -17.82
N VAL A 26 -10.91 -4.39 -17.96
CA VAL A 26 -9.86 -4.67 -18.96
C VAL A 26 -10.46 -4.82 -20.36
N SER A 27 -11.68 -5.34 -20.46
CA SER A 27 -12.35 -5.64 -21.73
C SER A 27 -13.20 -4.49 -22.28
N ILE A 28 -13.38 -3.41 -21.53
CA ILE A 28 -14.24 -2.28 -21.91
C ILE A 28 -13.36 -1.11 -22.38
N GLU A 29 -13.68 -0.63 -23.58
CA GLU A 29 -13.03 0.53 -24.20
C GLU A 29 -13.77 1.84 -23.91
N ASP A 30 -15.07 1.76 -23.60
CA ASP A 30 -15.91 2.91 -23.25
C ASP A 30 -15.44 3.53 -21.93
N MET A 31 -15.05 4.79 -21.99
CA MET A 31 -14.48 5.53 -20.86
C MET A 31 -15.50 5.87 -19.78
N GLU A 32 -16.77 6.09 -20.14
CA GLU A 32 -17.84 6.36 -19.17
C GLU A 32 -18.16 5.09 -18.38
N VAL A 33 -18.29 3.95 -19.08
CA VAL A 33 -18.51 2.65 -18.44
C VAL A 33 -17.32 2.24 -17.58
N LYS A 34 -16.10 2.54 -18.03
CA LYS A 34 -14.87 2.30 -17.26
C LYS A 34 -14.80 3.19 -16.01
N GLY A 35 -15.28 4.42 -16.09
CA GLY A 35 -15.44 5.34 -14.96
C GLY A 35 -16.39 4.76 -13.91
N ALA A 36 -17.59 4.36 -14.32
CA ALA A 36 -18.58 3.74 -13.44
C ALA A 36 -18.05 2.46 -12.76
N ILE A 37 -17.30 1.63 -13.48
CA ILE A 37 -16.66 0.44 -12.90
C ILE A 37 -15.61 0.81 -11.83
N ASN A 38 -14.87 1.90 -12.02
CA ASN A 38 -13.90 2.36 -11.02
C ASN A 38 -14.59 2.84 -9.74
N GLU A 39 -15.67 3.62 -9.85
CA GLU A 39 -16.44 4.09 -8.70
C GLU A 39 -17.00 2.91 -7.88
N ILE A 40 -17.54 1.89 -8.56
CA ILE A 40 -18.05 0.68 -7.88
C ILE A 40 -16.90 -0.10 -7.22
N LEU A 41 -15.75 -0.20 -7.87
CA LEU A 41 -14.57 -0.85 -7.28
C LEU A 41 -14.08 -0.12 -6.04
N GLU A 42 -14.07 1.22 -6.05
CA GLU A 42 -13.68 2.05 -4.90
C GLU A 42 -14.60 1.84 -3.70
N ILE A 43 -15.92 1.82 -3.91
CA ILE A 43 -16.90 1.49 -2.87
C ILE A 43 -16.62 0.09 -2.30
N LEU A 44 -16.39 -0.91 -3.16
CA LEU A 44 -16.08 -2.27 -2.73
C LEU A 44 -14.76 -2.36 -1.97
N TYR A 45 -13.73 -1.59 -2.33
CA TYR A 45 -12.48 -1.53 -1.57
C TYR A 45 -12.73 -0.97 -0.19
N ASN A 46 -13.43 0.17 -0.07
CA ASN A 46 -13.72 0.78 1.21
C ASN A 46 -14.53 -0.15 2.14
N GLU A 47 -15.42 -0.97 1.59
CA GLU A 47 -16.21 -1.95 2.36
C GLU A 47 -15.44 -3.24 2.71
N LEU A 48 -14.53 -3.69 1.84
CA LEU A 48 -13.71 -4.89 2.05
C LEU A 48 -12.48 -4.63 2.93
N GLU A 49 -11.89 -3.43 2.85
CA GLU A 49 -10.73 -3.01 3.63
C GLU A 49 -11.05 -2.87 5.12
N VAL A 50 -12.33 -2.84 5.52
CA VAL A 50 -12.73 -2.75 6.93
C VAL A 50 -12.20 -3.91 7.79
N LYS A 51 -11.83 -5.07 7.21
CA LYS A 51 -11.28 -6.21 7.99
C LYS A 51 -10.29 -7.11 7.25
N GLU A 52 -9.43 -6.56 6.39
CA GLU A 52 -8.36 -7.35 5.78
C GLU A 52 -7.07 -6.57 5.53
N THR A 53 -6.36 -6.31 6.62
CA THR A 53 -4.90 -6.20 6.64
C THR A 53 -4.26 -7.52 6.19
N SER A 54 -4.45 -7.94 4.93
CA SER A 54 -3.77 -9.13 4.36
C SER A 54 -3.64 -9.14 2.83
N VAL A 55 -3.90 -8.03 2.13
CA VAL A 55 -3.18 -7.76 0.87
C VAL A 55 -2.01 -6.88 1.30
N LYS A 56 -0.80 -7.43 1.22
CA LYS A 56 0.46 -6.79 1.61
C LYS A 56 0.70 -5.54 0.75
N GLN A 57 -0.02 -4.45 1.02
CA GLN A 57 0.57 -3.12 0.91
C GLN A 57 1.66 -3.16 1.99
N THR A 58 2.89 -3.49 1.59
CA THR A 58 4.04 -3.47 2.49
C THR A 58 4.01 -2.13 3.20
N SER A 59 3.74 -2.13 4.50
CA SER A 59 3.70 -0.88 5.26
C SER A 59 5.05 -0.17 5.09
N VAL A 60 5.07 1.16 5.12
CA VAL A 60 6.33 1.92 4.98
C VAL A 60 7.38 1.42 5.98
N LYS A 61 6.93 1.01 7.17
CA LYS A 61 7.73 0.36 8.20
C LYS A 61 8.33 -0.98 7.78
N GLU A 62 7.56 -1.87 7.17
CA GLU A 62 8.05 -3.14 6.63
C GLU A 62 9.01 -2.92 5.47
N LEU A 63 8.73 -1.96 4.58
CA LEU A 63 9.60 -1.60 3.46
C LEU A 63 10.99 -1.16 3.96
N ILE A 64 11.02 -0.30 4.99
CA ILE A 64 12.26 0.13 5.62
C ILE A 64 12.97 -1.06 6.27
N SER A 65 12.25 -1.94 6.98
CA SER A 65 12.81 -3.11 7.65
C SER A 65 13.42 -4.14 6.68
N GLU A 66 12.73 -4.44 5.58
CA GLU A 66 13.23 -5.31 4.52
C GLU A 66 14.52 -4.75 3.91
N LYS A 67 14.55 -3.44 3.61
CA LYS A 67 15.74 -2.78 3.06
C LYS A 67 16.90 -2.75 4.07
N MET A 68 16.64 -2.53 5.36
CA MET A 68 17.66 -2.64 6.41
C MET A 68 18.32 -4.02 6.40
N ASN A 69 17.52 -5.09 6.38
CA ASN A 69 18.06 -6.45 6.37
C ASN A 69 18.92 -6.71 5.13
N ALA A 70 18.49 -6.20 3.97
CA ALA A 70 19.25 -6.31 2.72
C ALA A 70 20.58 -5.53 2.77
N THR A 71 20.62 -4.37 3.42
CA THR A 71 21.82 -3.51 3.47
C THR A 71 22.76 -3.80 4.63
N LYS A 72 22.35 -4.63 5.61
CA LYS A 72 23.06 -4.91 6.86
C LYS A 72 24.57 -5.19 6.71
N PHE A 73 24.96 -5.91 5.67
CA PHE A 73 26.36 -6.27 5.41
C PHE A 73 26.91 -5.67 4.11
N LEU A 74 26.05 -5.05 3.30
CA LEU A 74 26.41 -4.51 1.99
C LEU A 74 26.68 -3.01 2.04
N ASP A 75 25.91 -2.28 2.86
CA ASP A 75 26.02 -0.84 3.05
C ASP A 75 25.63 -0.51 4.50
N PRO A 76 26.59 -0.60 5.45
CA PRO A 76 26.35 -0.33 6.86
C PRO A 76 25.87 1.10 7.15
N ASP A 77 26.29 2.07 6.32
CA ASP A 77 25.88 3.47 6.46
C ASP A 77 24.41 3.67 6.07
N LEU A 78 23.98 3.07 4.95
CA LEU A 78 22.57 3.05 4.57
C LEU A 78 21.74 2.24 5.58
N ASN A 79 22.25 1.11 6.08
CA ASN A 79 21.60 0.34 7.12
C ASN A 79 21.32 1.18 8.38
N PHE A 80 22.33 1.94 8.85
CA PHE A 80 22.17 2.84 9.99
C PHE A 80 21.13 3.94 9.73
N LYS A 81 21.17 4.58 8.54
CA LYS A 81 20.18 5.60 8.16
C LYS A 81 18.75 5.04 8.14
N LEU A 82 18.57 3.85 7.59
CA LEU A 82 17.28 3.17 7.55
C LEU A 82 16.81 2.74 8.96
N TYR A 83 17.72 2.29 9.83
CA TYR A 83 17.40 2.00 11.24
C TYR A 83 16.88 3.25 11.97
N MET A 84 17.55 4.40 11.79
CA MET A 84 17.12 5.66 12.38
C MET A 84 15.76 6.10 11.85
N LEU A 85 15.51 5.91 10.56
CA LEU A 85 14.22 6.20 9.93
C LEU A 85 13.11 5.30 10.50
N TYR A 86 13.37 4.00 10.61
CA TYR A 86 12.46 3.02 11.21
C TYR A 86 12.09 3.39 12.64
N ARG A 87 13.08 3.78 13.47
CA ARG A 87 12.83 4.21 14.85
C ARG A 87 11.97 5.46 14.95
N LYS A 88 12.21 6.46 14.09
CA LYS A 88 11.39 7.68 14.07
C LYS A 88 9.94 7.37 13.69
N LEU A 89 9.73 6.48 12.73
CA LEU A 89 8.40 6.05 12.33
C LEU A 89 7.71 5.21 13.44
N ASP A 90 8.44 4.29 14.07
CA ASP A 90 7.95 3.46 15.19
C ASP A 90 7.55 4.30 16.41
N GLU A 91 8.29 5.37 16.68
CA GLU A 91 8.00 6.33 17.76
C GLU A 91 6.95 7.39 17.38
N ASN A 92 6.32 7.28 16.19
CA ASN A 92 5.36 8.26 15.64
C ASN A 92 5.89 9.70 15.59
N LYS A 93 7.21 9.87 15.43
CA LYS A 93 7.85 11.18 15.29
C LYS A 93 7.75 11.75 13.87
N ILE A 94 7.39 10.91 12.91
CA ILE A 94 7.17 11.23 11.50
C ILE A 94 5.99 10.40 10.98
N THR A 95 5.32 10.88 9.94
CA THR A 95 4.23 10.14 9.27
C THR A 95 4.78 9.12 8.27
N ASP A 96 3.91 8.22 7.80
CA ASP A 96 4.27 7.26 6.74
C ASP A 96 4.70 7.96 5.44
N GLU A 97 4.08 9.09 5.09
CA GLU A 97 4.44 9.87 3.89
C GLU A 97 5.83 10.51 4.03
N GLU A 98 6.12 11.11 5.18
CA GLU A 98 7.43 11.67 5.49
C GLU A 98 8.51 10.60 5.48
N ALA A 99 8.23 9.43 6.06
CA ALA A 99 9.14 8.30 6.07
C ALA A 99 9.41 7.77 4.67
N LEU A 100 8.39 7.68 3.81
CA LEU A 100 8.53 7.23 2.42
C LEU A 100 9.40 8.19 1.58
N ASN A 101 9.22 9.50 1.76
CA ASN A 101 10.02 10.51 1.09
C ASN A 101 11.51 10.41 1.47
N VAL A 102 11.80 10.27 2.76
CA VAL A 102 13.19 10.11 3.25
C VAL A 102 13.79 8.78 2.81
N TYR A 103 13.00 7.70 2.82
CA TYR A 103 13.41 6.39 2.31
C TYR A 103 13.86 6.49 0.85
N ASN A 104 13.04 7.11 -0.01
CA ASN A 104 13.35 7.30 -1.43
C ASN A 104 14.67 8.07 -1.61
N LEU A 105 14.90 9.15 -0.85
CA LEU A 105 16.16 9.91 -0.88
C LEU A 105 17.37 9.05 -0.53
N TYR A 106 17.25 8.17 0.46
CA TYR A 106 18.35 7.28 0.85
C TYR A 106 18.64 6.24 -0.24
N THR A 107 17.60 5.72 -0.91
CA THR A 107 17.78 4.65 -1.90
C THR A 107 18.12 5.14 -3.31
N VAL A 108 17.76 6.38 -3.67
CA VAL A 108 18.11 6.98 -4.97
C VAL A 108 19.60 7.33 -5.01
N ASN A 109 20.15 7.89 -3.93
CA ASN A 109 21.57 8.26 -3.85
C ASN A 109 22.52 7.04 -3.73
N SER A 110 22.01 5.84 -3.41
CA SER A 110 22.82 4.61 -3.37
C SER A 110 23.01 3.95 -4.75
N ASN A 111 22.30 4.39 -5.79
CA ASN A 111 22.39 3.82 -7.14
C ASN A 111 23.43 4.52 -8.06
N GLU A 112 24.17 5.52 -7.58
CA GLU A 112 25.21 6.21 -8.36
C GLU A 112 26.58 5.49 -8.38
N TYR A 113 26.69 4.29 -7.79
CA TYR A 113 27.91 3.47 -7.80
C TYR A 113 27.71 2.11 -8.49
N ILE A 114 27.11 2.09 -9.67
CA ILE A 114 27.23 0.96 -10.59
C ILE A 114 27.99 1.47 -11.81
N TYR A 115 29.21 0.94 -11.95
CA TYR A 115 30.25 1.26 -12.94
C TYR A 115 29.75 1.46 -14.38
#